data_AF-Q84XN3-F1
#
_entry.id   AF-Q84XN3-F1
#
_cell.length_a   1.000
_cell.length_b   1.000
_cell.length_c   1.000
_cell.angle_alpha   90.00
_cell.angle_beta   90.00
_cell.angle_gamma   90.00
#
_symmetry.space_group_name_H-M   'P 1'
#
loop_
_entity.id
_entity.type
_entity.pdbx_description
1 polymer ?
#
loop_
_entity_poly.entity_id
_entity_poly.type
_entity_poly.pdbx_seq_one_letter_code
_entity_poly.pdbx_strand_id
1 'polypeptide(L)' 'LGANAILAVSLAVCKAGAEVKKLPLYKHIANLAGNSKLVLPVPAFNVINGGSHAGNKLAMQ' A
#
# COMPACT_ATOMS: atom_id res chain seq x y z
N LEU A 1 -14.48 10.13 -14.47
CA LEU A 1 -13.95 8.99 -13.67
C LEU A 1 -13.49 9.52 -12.32
N GLY A 2 -13.72 8.78 -11.22
CA GLY A 2 -13.25 9.16 -9.87
C GLY A 2 -12.01 8.39 -9.45
N ALA A 3 -11.27 8.91 -8.46
CA ALA A 3 -10.02 8.32 -7.98
C ALA A 3 -10.19 6.84 -7.59
N ASN A 4 -11.29 6.47 -6.94
CA ASN A 4 -11.56 5.10 -6.50
C ASN A 4 -11.67 4.12 -7.69
N ALA A 5 -12.24 4.55 -8.81
CA ALA A 5 -12.37 3.72 -10.00
C ALA A 5 -11.02 3.56 -10.72
N ILE A 6 -10.29 4.66 -10.90
CA ILE A 6 -8.98 4.66 -11.57
C ILE A 6 -7.98 3.85 -10.75
N LEU A 7 -7.95 4.05 -9.43
CA LEU A 7 -7.05 3.35 -8.51
C LEU A 7 -7.30 1.84 -8.53
N ALA A 8 -8.57 1.41 -8.52
CA ALA A 8 -8.90 -0.01 -8.58
C ALA A 8 -8.33 -0.68 -9.85
N VAL A 9 -8.52 -0.06 -11.02
CA VAL A 9 -7.97 -0.56 -12.28
C VAL A 9 -6.43 -0.54 -12.26
N SER A 10 -5.82 0.54 -11.77
CA SER A 10 -4.36 0.66 -11.66
C SER A 10 -3.74 -0.45 -10.80
N LEU A 11 -4.33 -0.74 -9.63
CA LEU A 11 -3.87 -1.81 -8.75
C LEU A 11 -4.07 -3.20 -9.37
N ALA A 12 -5.17 -3.43 -10.08
CA ALA A 12 -5.43 -4.69 -10.78
C ALA A 12 -4.40 -4.94 -11.89
N VAL A 13 -4.10 -3.91 -12.69
CA VAL A 13 -3.07 -3.98 -13.74
C VAL A 13 -1.69 -4.27 -13.15
N CYS A 14 -1.33 -3.63 -12.03
CA CYS A 14 -0.06 -3.90 -11.35
C CYS A 14 0.06 -5.36 -10.88
N LYS A 15 -1.01 -5.93 -10.32
CA LYS A 15 -1.06 -7.35 -9.91
C LYS A 15 -0.94 -8.29 -11.12
N ALA A 16 -1.73 -8.06 -12.17
CA ALA A 16 -1.66 -8.86 -13.39
C ALA A 16 -0.28 -8.79 -14.05
N GLY A 17 0.34 -7.61 -14.06
CA GLY A 17 1.70 -7.41 -14.57
C GLY A 17 2.78 -8.18 -13.80
N ALA A 18 2.59 -8.39 -12.49
CA ALA A 18 3.45 -9.24 -11.68
C ALA A 18 3.31 -10.73 -12.08
N GLU A 19 2.08 -11.22 -12.23
CA GLU A 19 1.78 -12.60 -12.63
C GLU A 19 2.31 -12.94 -14.03
N VAL A 20 2.10 -12.05 -15.01
CA VAL A 20 2.62 -12.23 -16.38
C VAL A 20 4.15 -12.35 -16.38
N LYS A 21 4.83 -11.59 -15.51
CA LYS A 21 6.29 -11.64 -15.36
C LYS A 21 6.77 -12.76 -14.43
N LYS A 22 5.85 -13.54 -13.84
CA LYS A 22 6.14 -14.58 -12.83
C LYS A 22 6.97 -14.04 -11.67
N LEU A 23 6.68 -12.81 -11.24
CA LEU A 23 7.34 -12.16 -10.12
C LEU A 23 6.36 -11.99 -8.96
N PRO A 24 6.81 -12.10 -7.71
CA PRO A 24 6.05 -11.59 -6.57
C PRO A 24 5.72 -10.11 -6.75
N LEU A 25 4.53 -9.66 -6.30
CA LEU A 25 4.06 -8.29 -6.48
C LEU A 25 5.06 -7.23 -5.98
N TYR A 26 5.67 -7.43 -4.81
CA TYR A 26 6.65 -6.48 -4.27
C TYR A 26 7.87 -6.30 -5.19
N LYS A 27 8.28 -7.35 -5.91
CA LYS A 27 9.41 -7.31 -6.84
C LYS A 27 9.00 -6.65 -8.16
N HIS A 28 7.77 -6.86 -8.61
CA HIS A 28 7.21 -6.12 -9.74
C HIS A 28 7.17 -4.60 -9.45
N ILE A 29 6.69 -4.21 -8.27
CA ILE A 29 6.66 -2.81 -7.83
C ILE A 29 8.08 -2.23 -7.75
N ALA A 30 9.04 -2.95 -7.18
CA ALA A 30 10.44 -2.50 -7.13
C ALA A 30 11.02 -2.26 -8.53
N ASN A 31 10.75 -3.14 -9.49
CA ASN A 31 11.18 -2.94 -10.88
C ASN A 31 10.54 -1.70 -11.52
N LEU A 32 9.24 -1.45 -11.29
CA LEU A 32 8.57 -0.24 -11.79
C LEU A 32 9.13 1.04 -11.17
N ALA A 33 9.52 1.00 -9.90
CA ALA A 33 10.07 2.13 -9.15
C ALA A 33 11.59 2.33 -9.36
N GLY A 34 12.27 1.46 -10.10
CA GLY A 34 13.72 1.52 -10.28
C GLY A 34 14.52 1.13 -9.04
N ASN A 35 13.92 0.40 -8.10
CA ASN A 35 14.56 -0.01 -6.84
C ASN A 35 15.36 -1.30 -7.04
N SER A 36 16.68 -1.21 -6.91
CA SER A 36 17.59 -2.37 -7.02
C SER A 36 17.68 -3.21 -5.75
N LYS A 37 17.35 -2.63 -4.58
CA LYS A 37 17.40 -3.30 -3.27
C LYS A 37 16.06 -3.17 -2.56
N LEU A 38 15.60 -4.29 -2.02
CA LEU A 38 14.40 -4.35 -1.17
C LEU A 38 14.79 -4.12 0.29
N VAL A 39 13.93 -3.44 1.02
CA VAL A 39 14.07 -3.16 2.45
C VAL A 39 12.75 -3.49 3.13
N LEU A 40 12.82 -4.23 4.25
CA LEU A 40 11.65 -4.41 5.12
C LEU A 40 11.50 -3.18 6.00
N PRO A 41 10.32 -2.54 6.04
CA PRO A 41 10.09 -1.40 6.92
C PRO A 41 9.97 -1.85 8.38
N VAL A 42 10.37 -0.97 9.30
CA VAL A 42 10.01 -1.13 10.72
C VAL A 42 8.50 -0.90 10.85
N PRO A 43 7.75 -1.83 11.46
CA PRO A 43 6.31 -1.66 11.62
C PRO A 43 5.99 -0.57 12.65
N ALA A 44 5.17 0.41 12.26
CA ALA A 44 4.55 1.36 13.17
C ALA A 44 3.16 0.83 13.56
N PHE A 45 3.04 0.29 14.77
CA PHE A 45 1.78 -0.27 15.26
C PHE A 45 0.90 0.82 15.88
N ASN A 46 -0.32 0.95 15.35
CA ASN A 46 -1.34 1.79 15.96
C ASN A 46 -1.95 1.07 17.17
N VAL A 47 -1.36 1.29 18.35
CA VAL A 47 -1.72 0.58 19.59
C VAL A 47 -2.83 1.26 20.40
N ILE A 48 -3.05 2.56 20.20
CA ILE A 48 -4.11 3.35 20.86
C ILE A 48 -4.75 4.25 19.82
N ASN A 49 -6.07 4.16 19.68
CA ASN A 49 -6.85 5.04 18.81
C ASN A 49 -7.37 6.26 19.58
N GLY A 50 -7.31 7.43 18.94
CA GLY A 50 -8.01 8.64 19.34
C GLY A 50 -8.57 9.37 18.12
N GLY A 51 -8.90 10.65 18.29
CA GLY A 51 -9.41 11.51 17.22
C GLY A 51 -10.66 10.93 16.56
N SER A 52 -10.72 10.95 15.23
CA SER A 52 -11.87 10.41 14.48
C SER A 52 -11.89 8.87 14.43
N HIS A 53 -10.82 8.22 14.87
CA HIS A 53 -10.72 6.76 14.90
C HIS A 53 -11.25 6.14 16.20
N ALA A 54 -11.62 6.95 17.22
CA ALA A 54 -12.22 6.45 18.44
C ALA A 54 -13.19 7.45 19.10
N GLY A 55 -14.30 6.95 19.64
CA GLY A 55 -15.29 7.74 20.39
C GLY A 55 -14.86 8.08 21.82
N ASN A 56 -13.62 8.53 22.02
CA ASN A 56 -13.07 8.89 23.34
C ASN A 56 -12.61 10.36 23.36
N LYS A 57 -12.09 10.82 24.51
CA LYS A 57 -11.66 12.22 24.69
C LYS A 57 -10.24 12.51 24.16
N LEU A 58 -9.51 11.51 23.68
CA LEU A 58 -8.16 11.70 23.16
C LEU A 58 -8.23 12.36 21.78
N ALA A 59 -7.70 13.57 21.65
CA ALA A 59 -7.82 14.35 20.41
C ALA A 59 -6.89 13.86 19.28
N MET A 60 -5.74 13.30 19.63
CA MET A 60 -4.74 12.80 18.66
C MET A 60 -5.23 11.52 17.99
N GLN A 61 -4.97 11.38 16.68
CA GLN A 61 -5.18 10.16 15.91
C GLN A 61 -3.85 9.47 15.61
#